data_AF-A0A5A5TYN1-F1
#
_entry.id   AF-A0A5A5TYN1-F1
#
_cell.length_a   1.000
_cell.length_b   1.000
_cell.length_c   1.000
_cell.angle_alpha   90.00
_cell.angle_beta   90.00
_cell.angle_gamma   90.00
#
_symmetry.space_group_name_H-M   'P 1'
#
loop_
_entity.id
_entity.type
_entity.pdbx_description
1 polymer ?
#
loop_
_entity_poly.entity_id
_entity_poly.type
_entity_poly.pdbx_seq_one_letter_code
_entity_poly.pdbx_strand_id
1 'polypeptide(L)'
;MVNKKNAGRKRTTGTDESIRSDQRERNLEFKQRQDILIELQDNPPRHLDGYGVTLWRKLVPELKKLGTIKQIDSVNLEAFCSVYSTYRMAESDVQKNGIFVSFEVDKMEIDEETGDEVVVGKETKYDRSKKNPAYSIMNDSIKSLKSLAVDLGLSFDARAGQLVPTESESSEVNTENKLRLVNFGAEI
;
A
#
# COMPACT_ATOMS: atom_id res chain seq x y z
N MET A 1 -12.72 -34.25 5.10
CA MET A 1 -13.96 -33.51 4.74
C MET A 1 -13.74 -32.03 5.01
N VAL A 2 -13.74 -31.18 3.98
CA VAL A 2 -13.57 -29.73 4.15
C VAL A 2 -14.90 -29.15 4.65
N ASN A 3 -14.88 -28.46 5.79
CA ASN A 3 -16.06 -27.90 6.44
C ASN A 3 -16.65 -26.75 5.59
N LYS A 4 -17.74 -27.03 4.85
CA LYS A 4 -18.43 -26.08 3.95
C LYS A 4 -18.92 -24.79 4.62
N LYS A 5 -19.19 -24.80 5.94
CA LYS A 5 -19.70 -23.63 6.67
C LYS A 5 -18.73 -22.45 6.75
N ASN A 6 -17.42 -22.71 6.61
CA ASN A 6 -16.37 -21.68 6.74
C ASN A 6 -15.59 -21.45 5.43
N ALA A 7 -16.13 -21.92 4.30
CA ALA A 7 -15.48 -21.74 3.01
C ALA A 7 -15.33 -20.25 2.69
N GLY A 8 -14.09 -19.79 2.47
CA GLY A 8 -13.77 -18.40 2.12
C GLY A 8 -13.48 -17.45 3.30
N ARG A 9 -13.57 -17.90 4.55
CA ARG A 9 -13.21 -17.06 5.72
C ARG A 9 -11.68 -16.87 5.80
N LYS A 10 -11.22 -15.63 5.99
CA LYS A 10 -9.79 -15.33 6.18
C LYS A 10 -9.24 -16.10 7.39
N ARG A 11 -8.02 -16.65 7.25
CA ARG A 11 -7.34 -17.39 8.32
C ARG A 11 -6.83 -16.42 9.40
N THR A 12 -6.93 -16.84 10.65
CA THR A 12 -6.38 -16.15 11.82
C THR A 12 -5.04 -16.76 12.24
N THR A 13 -4.27 -16.03 13.04
CA THR A 13 -3.00 -16.49 13.63
C THR A 13 -3.02 -16.53 15.17
N GLY A 14 -4.17 -16.16 15.77
CA GLY A 14 -4.38 -16.20 17.22
C GLY A 14 -4.21 -17.60 17.79
N THR A 15 -3.70 -17.68 19.02
CA THR A 15 -3.42 -18.94 19.74
C THR A 15 -4.10 -19.02 21.10
N ASP A 16 -5.06 -18.12 21.37
CA ASP A 16 -5.77 -18.03 22.64
C ASP A 16 -6.66 -19.25 22.88
N GLU A 17 -6.99 -19.52 24.15
CA GLU A 17 -7.83 -20.66 24.54
C GLU A 17 -9.29 -20.53 24.09
N SER A 18 -9.76 -19.31 23.84
CA SER A 18 -11.07 -19.07 23.23
C SER A 18 -11.17 -19.64 21.81
N ILE A 19 -10.04 -19.77 21.12
CA ILE A 19 -10.02 -20.30 19.76
C ILE A 19 -10.18 -21.82 19.80
N ARG A 20 -11.03 -22.34 18.90
CA ARG A 20 -11.27 -23.77 18.71
C ARG A 20 -9.95 -24.56 18.64
N SER A 21 -9.89 -25.68 19.36
CA SER A 21 -8.65 -26.47 19.56
C SER A 21 -7.89 -26.80 18.27
N ASP A 22 -8.59 -27.25 17.21
CA ASP A 22 -7.95 -27.59 15.93
C ASP A 22 -7.39 -26.37 15.19
N GLN A 23 -8.00 -25.19 15.35
CA GLN A 23 -7.49 -23.93 14.79
C GLN A 23 -6.24 -23.49 15.55
N ARG A 24 -6.29 -23.55 16.88
CA ARG A 24 -5.17 -23.23 17.75
C ARG A 24 -3.96 -24.12 17.48
N GLU A 25 -4.17 -25.43 17.34
CA GLU A 25 -3.10 -26.40 17.04
C GLU A 25 -2.41 -26.09 15.71
N ARG A 26 -3.18 -25.84 14.64
CA ARG A 26 -2.62 -25.43 13.34
C ARG A 26 -1.88 -24.09 13.40
N ASN A 27 -2.39 -23.13 14.18
CA ASN A 27 -1.75 -21.82 14.32
C ASN A 27 -0.44 -21.91 15.12
N LEU A 28 -0.39 -22.79 16.12
CA LEU A 28 0.82 -23.10 16.87
C LEU A 28 1.86 -23.79 15.97
N GLU A 29 1.44 -24.79 15.19
CA GLU A 29 2.31 -25.47 14.22
C GLU A 29 2.88 -24.47 13.19
N PHE A 30 2.05 -23.55 12.70
CA PHE A 30 2.48 -22.48 11.80
C PHE A 30 3.56 -21.60 12.44
N LYS A 31 3.37 -21.15 13.69
CA LYS A 31 4.37 -20.35 14.42
C LYS A 31 5.68 -21.11 14.59
N GLN A 32 5.62 -22.37 15.01
CA GLN A 32 6.80 -23.22 15.19
C GLN A 32 7.59 -23.40 13.89
N ARG A 33 6.91 -23.64 12.77
CA ARG A 33 7.56 -23.75 11.46
C ARG A 33 8.23 -22.44 11.05
N GLN A 34 7.61 -21.31 11.39
CA GLN A 34 8.12 -19.98 11.06
C GLN A 34 9.33 -19.61 11.91
N ASP A 35 9.37 -20.04 13.17
CA ASP A 35 10.50 -19.81 14.10
C ASP A 35 11.80 -20.52 13.65
N ILE A 36 11.69 -21.60 12.88
CA ILE A 36 12.84 -22.31 12.31
C ILE A 36 13.47 -21.53 11.15
N LEU A 37 12.72 -20.64 10.51
CA LEU A 37 13.21 -19.88 9.36
C LEU A 37 14.13 -18.74 9.79
N ILE A 38 15.05 -18.39 8.89
CA ILE A 38 16.00 -17.30 9.10
C ILE A 38 15.25 -15.98 9.20
N GLU A 39 15.57 -15.22 10.25
CA GLU A 39 15.06 -13.87 10.46
C GLU A 39 15.44 -12.93 9.33
N LEU A 40 14.57 -11.96 9.06
CA LEU A 40 14.78 -10.99 8.00
C LEU A 40 16.08 -10.19 8.24
N GLN A 41 16.84 -9.95 7.18
CA GLN A 41 18.03 -9.10 7.21
C GLN A 41 17.72 -7.67 7.67
N ASP A 42 18.53 -7.11 8.58
CA ASP A 42 18.38 -5.73 9.03
C ASP A 42 18.83 -4.73 7.96
N ASN A 43 19.91 -5.05 7.28
CA ASN A 43 20.51 -4.17 6.30
C ASN A 43 19.73 -4.20 4.99
N PRO A 44 19.42 -3.03 4.41
CA PRO A 44 18.75 -2.96 3.12
C PRO A 44 19.66 -3.54 2.02
N PRO A 45 19.10 -4.29 1.05
CA PRO A 45 19.88 -4.77 -0.09
C PRO A 45 20.44 -3.64 -0.93
N ARG A 46 21.62 -3.87 -1.50
CA ARG A 46 22.45 -2.84 -2.16
C ARG A 46 21.82 -2.18 -3.39
N HIS A 47 20.88 -2.85 -4.06
CA HIS A 47 20.24 -2.34 -5.26
C HIS A 47 19.12 -1.33 -4.95
N LEU A 48 18.68 -1.22 -3.69
CA LEU A 48 17.66 -0.25 -3.31
C LEU A 48 18.25 1.16 -3.34
N ASP A 49 17.47 2.09 -3.85
CA ASP A 49 17.80 3.51 -3.86
C ASP A 49 17.45 4.20 -2.52
N GLY A 50 17.64 5.52 -2.44
CA GLY A 50 17.46 6.28 -1.20
C GLY A 50 16.05 6.15 -0.59
N TYR A 51 15.00 6.21 -1.40
CA TYR A 51 13.62 6.06 -0.91
C TYR A 51 13.35 4.62 -0.46
N GLY A 52 13.77 3.63 -1.26
CA GLY A 52 13.62 2.22 -0.94
C GLY A 52 14.37 1.84 0.35
N VAL A 53 15.61 2.29 0.51
CA VAL A 53 16.44 2.09 1.71
C VAL A 53 15.78 2.70 2.95
N THR A 54 15.23 3.90 2.82
CA THR A 54 14.56 4.59 3.93
C THR A 54 13.30 3.82 4.35
N LEU A 55 12.53 3.32 3.40
CA LEU A 55 11.34 2.53 3.68
C LEU A 55 11.68 1.19 4.32
N TRP A 56 12.69 0.50 3.79
CA TRP A 56 13.19 -0.76 4.33
C TRP A 56 13.50 -0.66 5.82
N ARG A 57 14.29 0.36 6.20
CA ARG A 57 14.68 0.60 7.60
C ARG A 57 13.50 0.89 8.52
N LYS A 58 12.39 1.40 7.98
CA LYS A 58 11.16 1.63 8.75
C LYS A 58 10.33 0.35 8.91
N LEU A 59 10.22 -0.45 7.86
CA LEU A 59 9.34 -1.61 7.84
C LEU A 59 9.95 -2.84 8.52
N VAL A 60 11.24 -3.13 8.30
CA VAL A 60 11.87 -4.35 8.83
C VAL A 60 11.71 -4.50 10.35
N PRO A 61 11.94 -3.47 11.18
CA PRO A 61 11.75 -3.60 12.63
C PRO A 61 10.31 -3.96 13.01
N GLU A 62 9.31 -3.40 12.33
CA GLU A 62 7.90 -3.70 12.59
C GLU A 62 7.51 -5.10 12.10
N LEU A 63 8.00 -5.51 10.94
CA LEU A 63 7.78 -6.85 10.39
C LEU A 63 8.41 -7.94 11.28
N LYS A 64 9.58 -7.68 11.85
CA LYS A 64 10.21 -8.56 12.84
C LYS A 64 9.39 -8.72 14.12
N LYS A 65 8.80 -7.63 14.63
CA LYS A 65 7.90 -7.70 15.80
C LYS A 65 6.68 -8.59 15.54
N LEU A 66 6.18 -8.61 14.30
CA LEU A 66 5.07 -9.49 13.91
C LEU A 66 5.50 -10.96 13.81
N GLY A 67 6.76 -11.23 13.48
CA GLY A 67 7.34 -12.58 13.41
C GLY A 67 6.82 -13.46 12.26
N THR A 68 5.90 -12.95 11.44
CA THR A 68 5.27 -13.68 10.33
C THR A 68 6.05 -13.60 9.04
N ILE A 69 6.83 -12.55 8.81
CA ILE A 69 7.64 -12.36 7.60
C ILE A 69 9.09 -12.74 7.90
N LYS A 70 9.69 -13.60 7.07
CA LYS A 70 11.05 -14.12 7.28
C LYS A 70 11.92 -13.80 6.07
N GLN A 71 13.20 -14.20 6.13
CA GLN A 71 14.17 -13.92 5.06
C GLN A 71 13.74 -14.46 3.70
N ILE A 72 13.00 -15.57 3.65
CA ILE A 72 12.46 -16.13 2.39
C ILE A 72 11.52 -15.17 1.66
N ASP A 73 10.87 -14.27 2.40
CA ASP A 73 9.93 -13.28 1.88
C ASP A 73 10.63 -11.96 1.47
N SER A 74 11.97 -11.89 1.57
CA SER A 74 12.71 -10.65 1.35
C SER A 74 12.47 -10.08 -0.05
N VAL A 75 12.37 -10.93 -1.07
CA VAL A 75 12.12 -10.52 -2.47
C VAL A 75 10.85 -9.68 -2.61
N ASN A 76 9.79 -10.03 -1.89
CA ASN A 76 8.54 -9.27 -1.92
C ASN A 76 8.69 -7.90 -1.24
N LEU A 77 9.44 -7.85 -0.14
CA LEU A 77 9.75 -6.58 0.55
C LEU A 77 10.69 -5.69 -0.29
N GLU A 78 11.66 -6.29 -0.97
CA GLU A 78 12.60 -5.62 -1.88
C GLU A 78 11.86 -5.00 -3.06
N ALA A 79 10.95 -5.77 -3.67
CA ALA A 79 10.06 -5.28 -4.71
C ALA A 79 9.16 -4.15 -4.18
N PHE A 80 8.57 -4.29 -2.99
CA PHE A 80 7.73 -3.25 -2.38
C PHE A 80 8.50 -1.94 -2.19
N CYS A 81 9.73 -2.01 -1.67
CA CYS A 81 10.57 -0.83 -1.47
C CYS A 81 11.00 -0.19 -2.80
N SER A 82 11.32 -1.00 -3.81
CA SER A 82 11.68 -0.51 -5.14
C SER A 82 10.50 0.20 -5.83
N VAL A 83 9.30 -0.41 -5.80
CA VAL A 83 8.09 0.19 -6.36
C VAL A 83 7.71 1.48 -5.63
N TYR A 84 7.92 1.54 -4.31
CA TYR A 84 7.69 2.78 -3.57
C TYR A 84 8.59 3.92 -4.04
N SER A 85 9.85 3.65 -4.33
CA SER A 85 10.72 4.68 -4.89
C SER A 85 10.27 5.14 -6.27
N THR A 86 9.93 4.22 -7.16
CA THR A 86 9.37 4.53 -8.48
C THR A 86 8.12 5.41 -8.36
N TYR A 87 7.24 5.10 -7.40
CA TYR A 87 6.09 5.93 -7.08
C TYR A 87 6.50 7.35 -6.67
N ARG A 88 7.48 7.52 -5.78
CA ARG A 88 7.94 8.84 -5.32
C ARG A 88 8.58 9.67 -6.45
N MET A 89 9.34 9.03 -7.34
CA MET A 89 9.90 9.69 -8.51
C MET A 89 8.80 10.16 -9.47
N ALA A 90 7.84 9.28 -9.78
CA ALA A 90 6.73 9.59 -10.66
C ALA A 90 5.82 10.68 -10.08
N GLU A 91 5.54 10.64 -8.78
CA GLU A 91 4.78 11.67 -8.06
C GLU A 91 5.49 13.03 -8.13
N SER A 92 6.81 13.08 -7.95
CA SER A 92 7.58 14.31 -8.07
C SER A 92 7.56 14.88 -9.50
N ASP A 93 7.62 14.02 -10.52
CA ASP A 93 7.52 14.45 -11.91
C ASP A 93 6.13 15.03 -12.22
N VAL A 94 5.07 14.31 -11.85
CA VAL A 94 3.69 14.77 -12.05
C VAL A 94 3.43 16.08 -11.31
N GLN A 95 4.01 16.28 -10.13
CA GLN A 95 3.89 17.55 -9.38
C GLN A 95 4.55 18.73 -10.12
N LYS A 96 5.66 18.49 -10.81
CA LYS A 96 6.41 19.53 -11.54
C LYS A 96 5.83 19.80 -12.93
N ASN A 97 5.52 18.74 -13.67
CA ASN A 97 5.20 18.78 -15.09
C ASN A 97 3.70 18.67 -15.38
N GLY A 98 2.89 18.35 -14.37
CA GLY A 98 1.47 18.07 -14.50
C GLY A 98 1.16 16.66 -15.04
N ILE A 99 -0.14 16.39 -15.18
CA ILE A 99 -0.66 15.09 -15.65
C ILE A 99 -0.70 14.94 -17.17
N PHE A 100 -0.52 16.03 -17.90
CA PHE A 100 -0.47 16.08 -19.36
C PHE A 100 0.95 16.37 -19.81
N VAL A 101 1.28 16.01 -21.06
CA VAL A 101 2.60 16.33 -21.63
C VAL A 101 2.74 17.85 -21.69
N SER A 102 3.83 18.37 -21.12
CA SER A 102 4.17 19.79 -21.18
C SER A 102 5.41 20.01 -22.06
N PHE A 103 5.46 21.18 -22.69
CA PHE A 103 6.59 21.62 -23.50
C PHE A 103 6.76 23.13 -23.36
N GLU A 104 8.01 23.58 -23.41
CA GLU A 104 8.34 25.00 -23.45
C GLU A 104 8.11 25.53 -24.86
N VAL A 105 7.37 26.62 -24.98
CA VAL A 105 7.28 27.40 -26.22
C VAL A 105 7.73 28.83 -25.96
N ASP A 106 8.29 29.46 -26.98
CA ASP A 106 8.62 30.87 -26.93
C ASP A 106 7.32 31.69 -26.85
N LYS A 107 7.26 32.57 -25.86
CA LYS A 107 6.17 33.52 -25.67
C LYS A 107 6.43 34.71 -26.58
N MET A 108 5.65 34.81 -27.64
CA MET A 108 5.64 35.95 -28.55
C MET A 108 4.74 37.04 -27.97
N GLU A 109 5.20 38.29 -27.98
CA GLU A 109 4.36 39.47 -27.82
C GLU A 109 4.53 40.35 -29.06
N ILE A 110 3.48 41.11 -29.40
CA ILE A 110 3.52 42.04 -30.54
C ILE A 110 4.05 43.36 -29.99
N ASP A 111 5.14 43.87 -30.57
CA ASP A 111 5.64 45.20 -30.24
C ASP A 111 4.68 46.27 -30.76
N GLU A 112 4.22 47.17 -29.88
CA GLU A 112 3.23 48.19 -30.22
C GLU A 112 3.78 49.24 -31.19
N GLU A 113 5.11 49.44 -31.22
CA GLU A 113 5.75 50.48 -32.04
C GLU A 113 6.11 49.98 -33.45
N THR A 114 6.60 48.74 -33.56
CA THR A 114 7.03 48.15 -34.84
C THR A 114 6.02 47.19 -35.47
N GLY A 115 5.08 46.66 -34.68
CA GLY A 115 4.13 45.63 -35.12
C GLY A 115 4.77 44.26 -35.34
N ASP A 116 6.06 44.10 -35.02
CA ASP A 116 6.81 42.87 -35.17
C ASP A 116 6.60 41.94 -33.96
N GLU A 117 6.61 40.62 -34.21
CA GLU A 117 6.58 39.61 -33.16
C GLU A 117 7.95 39.53 -32.47
N VAL A 118 7.98 39.86 -31.18
CA VAL A 118 9.19 39.80 -30.36
C VAL A 118 9.06 38.68 -29.34
N VAL A 119 10.11 37.88 -29.18
CA VAL A 119 10.18 36.83 -28.16
C VAL A 119 10.44 37.47 -26.79
N VAL A 120 9.42 37.51 -25.93
CA VAL A 120 9.47 38.15 -24.59
C VAL A 120 9.80 37.16 -23.48
N GLY A 121 9.69 35.85 -23.74
CA GLY A 121 10.13 34.83 -22.78
C GLY A 121 9.77 33.41 -23.22
N LYS A 122 9.69 32.50 -22.24
CA LYS A 122 9.22 31.13 -22.43
C LYS A 122 7.95 30.90 -21.63
N GLU A 123 6.97 30.24 -22.22
CA GLU A 123 5.75 29.77 -21.55
C GLU A 123 5.64 28.24 -21.62
N THR A 124 5.09 27.63 -20.56
CA THR A 124 4.83 26.18 -20.56
C THR A 124 3.44 25.92 -21.12
N LYS A 125 3.38 25.24 -22.27
CA LYS A 125 2.11 24.73 -22.84
C LYS A 125 1.92 23.25 -22.53
N TYR A 126 0.65 22.87 -22.43
CA TYR A 126 0.23 21.51 -22.12
C TYR A 126 -0.56 20.92 -23.29
N ASP A 127 -0.12 19.77 -23.80
CA ASP A 127 -0.88 18.94 -24.74
C ASP A 127 -1.87 18.07 -23.95
N ARG A 128 -3.13 18.50 -23.88
CA ARG A 128 -4.20 17.77 -23.19
C ARG A 128 -4.62 16.48 -23.89
N SER A 129 -4.18 16.24 -25.13
CA SER A 129 -4.46 14.99 -25.84
C SER A 129 -3.55 13.85 -25.38
N LYS A 130 -2.38 14.16 -24.80
CA LYS A 130 -1.39 13.16 -24.36
C LYS A 130 -1.15 13.23 -22.86
N LYS A 131 -1.20 12.07 -22.21
CA LYS A 131 -0.92 11.94 -20.77
C LYS A 131 0.58 11.95 -20.52
N ASN A 132 0.99 12.54 -19.40
CA ASN A 132 2.36 12.38 -18.90
C ASN A 132 2.61 10.89 -18.58
N PRO A 133 3.66 10.25 -19.14
CA PRO A 133 3.99 8.86 -18.82
C PRO A 133 4.22 8.63 -17.32
N ALA A 134 4.75 9.63 -16.59
CA ALA A 134 4.93 9.54 -15.15
C ALA A 134 3.61 9.31 -14.40
N TYR A 135 2.49 9.87 -14.89
CA TYR A 135 1.18 9.62 -14.29
C TYR A 135 0.77 8.14 -14.41
N SER A 136 1.06 7.49 -15.54
CA SER A 136 0.79 6.05 -15.70
C SER A 136 1.65 5.23 -14.77
N ILE A 137 2.96 5.52 -14.72
CA ILE A 137 3.91 4.85 -13.83
C ILE A 137 3.48 5.00 -12.37
N MET A 138 3.03 6.19 -11.97
CA MET A 138 2.51 6.44 -10.63
C MET A 138 1.29 5.56 -10.33
N ASN A 139 0.31 5.51 -11.23
CA ASN A 139 -0.89 4.70 -11.05
C ASN A 139 -0.58 3.20 -10.98
N ASP A 140 0.32 2.71 -11.83
CA ASP A 140 0.71 1.29 -11.84
C ASP A 140 1.53 0.93 -10.59
N SER A 141 2.38 1.85 -10.12
CA SER A 141 3.10 1.69 -8.85
C SER A 141 2.13 1.62 -7.67
N ILE A 142 1.07 2.45 -7.63
CA ILE A 142 0.04 2.38 -6.58
C ILE A 142 -0.63 1.00 -6.56
N LYS A 143 -0.97 0.43 -7.72
CA LYS A 143 -1.60 -0.89 -7.80
C LYS A 143 -0.66 -1.99 -7.29
N SER A 144 0.60 -1.98 -7.73
CA SER A 144 1.62 -2.93 -7.28
C SER A 144 1.88 -2.81 -5.78
N LEU A 145 1.96 -1.58 -5.25
CA LEU A 145 2.09 -1.34 -3.81
C LEU A 145 0.91 -1.91 -3.04
N LYS A 146 -0.33 -1.70 -3.49
CA LYS A 146 -1.52 -2.27 -2.83
C LYS A 146 -1.48 -3.80 -2.81
N SER A 147 -1.09 -4.43 -3.92
CA SER A 147 -0.98 -5.90 -4.00
C SER A 147 0.09 -6.43 -3.04
N LEU A 148 1.32 -5.93 -3.17
CA LEU A 148 2.44 -6.37 -2.33
C LEU A 148 2.21 -6.05 -0.85
N ALA A 149 1.53 -4.95 -0.52
CA ALA A 149 1.14 -4.64 0.86
C ALA A 149 0.15 -5.66 1.43
N VAL A 150 -0.72 -6.25 0.63
CA VAL A 150 -1.60 -7.33 1.08
C VAL A 150 -0.80 -8.61 1.32
N ASP A 151 0.12 -8.95 0.41
CA ASP A 151 0.95 -10.15 0.52
C ASP A 151 1.86 -10.11 1.75
N LEU A 152 2.44 -8.94 2.05
CA LEU A 152 3.29 -8.72 3.23
C LEU A 152 2.51 -8.51 4.53
N GLY A 153 1.17 -8.49 4.49
CA GLY A 153 0.35 -8.20 5.67
C GLY A 153 0.45 -6.75 6.18
N LEU A 154 0.81 -5.81 5.31
CA LEU A 154 0.93 -4.38 5.63
C LEU A 154 -0.39 -3.61 5.52
N SER A 155 -1.44 -4.20 4.92
CA SER A 155 -2.77 -3.58 4.91
C SER A 155 -3.51 -3.82 6.23
N PHE A 156 -4.34 -2.85 6.63
CA PHE A 156 -5.15 -2.95 7.85
C PHE A 156 -6.03 -4.21 7.83
N ASP A 157 -6.70 -4.47 6.69
CA ASP A 157 -7.57 -5.64 6.54
C ASP A 157 -6.82 -6.98 6.56
N ALA A 158 -5.57 -7.01 6.09
CA ALA A 158 -4.73 -8.20 6.18
C ALA A 158 -4.33 -8.46 7.64
N ARG A 159 -3.95 -7.42 8.40
CA ARG A 159 -3.62 -7.55 9.83
C ARG A 159 -4.83 -7.87 10.69
N ALA A 160 -5.96 -7.20 10.47
CA ALA A 160 -7.18 -7.41 11.23
C ALA A 160 -7.65 -8.87 11.12
N GLY A 161 -7.56 -9.46 9.92
CA GLY A 161 -7.88 -10.88 9.72
C GLY A 161 -6.96 -11.85 10.46
N GLN A 162 -5.70 -11.46 10.73
CA GLN A 162 -4.76 -12.28 11.48
C GLN A 162 -5.00 -12.23 13.00
N LEU A 163 -5.41 -11.05 13.52
CA LEU A 163 -5.53 -10.76 14.94
C LEU A 163 -6.92 -11.08 15.52
N VAL A 164 -7.99 -10.85 14.77
CA VAL A 164 -9.36 -11.00 15.29
C VAL A 164 -9.75 -12.48 15.34
N PRO A 165 -10.01 -13.06 16.53
CA PRO A 165 -10.52 -14.41 16.64
C PRO A 165 -11.85 -14.53 15.91
N THR A 166 -11.99 -15.61 15.15
CA THR A 166 -13.16 -15.87 14.33
C THR A 166 -14.36 -16.39 15.13
N GLU A 167 -14.71 -15.74 16.24
CA GLU A 167 -15.94 -16.01 16.97
C GLU A 167 -17.07 -15.14 16.42
N SER A 168 -17.92 -15.77 15.61
CA SER A 168 -19.34 -15.44 15.66
C SER A 168 -19.90 -16.33 16.76
N GLU A 169 -20.09 -15.79 17.96
CA GLU A 169 -20.93 -16.48 18.92
C GLU A 169 -22.34 -16.58 18.31
N SER A 170 -22.78 -17.81 18.09
CA SER A 170 -24.18 -18.13 18.29
C SER A 170 -24.45 -18.09 19.80
N SER A 171 -24.59 -16.89 20.33
CA SER A 171 -25.25 -16.66 21.62
C SER A 171 -26.45 -15.78 21.32
N GLU A 172 -27.58 -16.43 21.01
CA GLU A 172 -28.88 -15.76 21.06
C GLU A 172 -29.11 -15.29 22.50
N VAL A 173 -28.78 -14.05 22.82
CA VAL A 173 -29.41 -13.31 23.92
C VAL A 173 -29.64 -11.84 23.49
N ASN A 174 -30.90 -11.59 23.13
CA ASN A 174 -31.61 -10.32 23.01
C ASN A 174 -31.02 -9.19 22.15
N THR A 175 -31.49 -9.21 20.90
CA THR A 175 -32.03 -8.08 20.14
C THR A 175 -32.53 -6.94 21.03
N GLU A 176 -31.83 -5.81 21.04
CA GLU A 176 -32.34 -4.43 20.89
C GLU A 176 -31.27 -3.42 21.34
N ASN A 177 -31.09 -2.35 20.56
CA ASN A 177 -30.45 -1.08 20.95
C ASN A 177 -28.91 -0.97 21.02
N LYS A 178 -28.19 -1.21 19.91
CA LYS A 178 -26.89 -0.53 19.67
C LYS A 178 -26.64 0.00 18.25
N LEU A 179 -27.55 -0.20 17.30
CA LEU A 179 -27.38 0.30 15.91
C LEU A 179 -28.21 1.56 15.58
N ARG A 180 -28.82 2.19 16.58
CA ARG A 180 -29.50 3.49 16.42
C ARG A 180 -28.82 4.53 17.29
N LEU A 181 -27.71 5.10 16.83
CA LEU A 181 -27.32 6.47 17.15
C LEU A 181 -26.10 6.88 16.30
N VAL A 182 -26.35 7.10 15.00
CA VAL A 182 -25.58 8.07 14.23
C VAL A 182 -26.61 8.91 13.49
N ASN A 183 -27.09 9.95 14.17
CA ASN A 183 -27.75 11.05 13.48
C ASN A 183 -26.66 11.73 12.66
N PHE A 184 -26.67 11.51 11.34
CA PHE A 184 -26.02 12.42 10.43
C PHE A 184 -26.79 13.74 10.51
N GLY A 185 -26.31 14.64 11.35
CA GLY A 185 -26.82 16.00 11.44
C GLY A 185 -26.62 16.67 10.09
N ALA A 186 -27.72 16.84 9.36
CA ALA A 186 -27.86 17.88 8.37
C ALA A 186 -28.64 19.01 9.04
N GLU A 187 -27.90 19.88 9.73
CA GLU A 187 -28.36 21.25 9.95
C GLU A 187 -27.52 22.16 9.06
N ILE A 188 -28.26 23.04 8.36
CA ILE A 188 -27.90 24.04 7.33
C ILE A 188 -28.07 23.54 5.88
#